data_AF-W1YNR8-F1
#
_entry.id   AF-W1YNR8-F1
#
_cell.length_a   1.000
_cell.length_b   1.000
_cell.length_c   1.000
_cell.angle_alpha   90.00
_cell.angle_beta   90.00
_cell.angle_gamma   90.00
#
_symmetry.space_group_name_H-M   'P 1'
#
loop_
_entity.id
_entity.type
_entity.pdbx_description
1 polymer ?
#
loop_
_entity_poly.entity_id
_entity_poly.type
_entity_poly.pdbx_seq_one_letter_code
_entity_poly.pdbx_strand_id
1 'polypeptide(L)'
;MHCAQKMTHNIYWIGSNDWTTERFENLFPIPNGVSYNSYFIDDEKTCVVDSVDAEIREEYFDNLTHLLNGRDLDYIIVNHMEPDHCQTVLCIG
;
A
#
# COMPACT_ATOMS: atom_id res chain seq x y z
N MET A 1 -3.55 -12.85 7.81
CA MET A 1 -4.66 -13.19 6.87
C MET A 1 -4.58 -12.11 5.81
N HIS A 2 -4.37 -12.44 4.54
CA HIS A 2 -4.17 -11.41 3.50
C HIS A 2 -5.50 -10.75 3.18
N CYS A 3 -5.53 -9.42 3.06
CA CYS A 3 -6.73 -8.65 2.74
C CYS A 3 -6.71 -8.10 1.31
N ALA A 4 -5.65 -8.37 0.54
CA ALA A 4 -5.51 -7.93 -0.83
C ALA A 4 -6.76 -8.24 -1.67
N GLN A 5 -7.28 -7.23 -2.37
CA GLN A 5 -8.52 -7.32 -3.12
C GLN A 5 -8.24 -7.30 -4.62
N LYS A 6 -8.72 -8.31 -5.34
CA LYS A 6 -8.61 -8.37 -6.79
C LYS A 6 -9.55 -7.35 -7.43
N MET A 7 -8.99 -6.36 -8.12
CA MET A 7 -9.74 -5.30 -8.80
C MET A 7 -10.04 -5.67 -10.25
N THR A 8 -9.03 -6.18 -10.95
CA THR A 8 -9.13 -6.65 -12.34
C THR A 8 -8.38 -7.97 -12.50
N HIS A 9 -8.16 -8.44 -13.75
CA HIS A 9 -7.45 -9.69 -13.99
C HIS A 9 -6.05 -9.73 -13.34
N ASN A 10 -5.31 -8.63 -13.39
CA ASN A 10 -3.92 -8.51 -12.99
C ASN A 10 -3.63 -7.35 -12.02
N ILE A 11 -4.65 -6.63 -11.55
CA ILE A 11 -4.47 -5.52 -10.61
C ILE A 11 -5.14 -5.86 -9.28
N TYR A 12 -4.39 -5.67 -8.20
CA TYR A 12 -4.81 -5.94 -6.83
C TYR A 12 -4.65 -4.68 -5.99
N TRP A 13 -5.66 -4.35 -5.20
CA TRP A 13 -5.53 -3.37 -4.13
C TRP A 13 -4.82 -4.04 -2.95
N ILE A 14 -3.74 -3.44 -2.47
CA ILE A 14 -2.89 -3.95 -1.38
C ILE A 14 -2.76 -2.98 -0.20
N GLY A 15 -3.54 -1.91 -0.22
CA GLY A 15 -3.62 -0.92 0.85
C GLY A 15 -4.32 -1.43 2.11
N SER A 16 -4.65 -0.51 3.00
CA SER A 16 -5.48 -0.78 4.17
C SER A 16 -6.26 0.46 4.63
N ASN A 17 -7.24 0.23 5.50
CA ASN A 17 -8.02 1.25 6.16
C ASN A 17 -7.50 1.46 7.59
N ASP A 18 -7.09 2.70 7.86
CA ASP A 18 -6.70 3.19 9.16
C ASP A 18 -7.92 3.74 9.89
N TRP A 19 -8.24 3.07 11.00
CA TRP A 19 -9.33 3.43 11.91
C TRP A 19 -8.81 3.97 13.25
N THR A 20 -7.48 4.03 13.42
CA THR A 20 -6.80 4.39 14.68
C THR A 20 -6.40 5.86 14.69
N THR A 21 -5.96 6.40 13.55
CA THR A 21 -5.58 7.80 13.42
C THR A 21 -6.81 8.70 13.59
N GLU A 22 -6.76 9.59 14.58
CA GLU A 22 -7.85 10.53 14.86
C GLU A 22 -7.83 11.76 13.92
N ARG A 23 -6.66 12.10 13.39
CA ARG A 23 -6.42 13.31 12.59
C ARG A 23 -5.47 13.06 11.41
N PHE A 24 -5.94 13.33 10.21
CA PHE A 24 -5.10 13.36 9.01
C PHE A 24 -4.14 14.56 9.07
N GLU A 25 -2.85 14.31 8.81
CA GLU A 25 -1.74 15.27 8.97
C GLU A 25 -1.70 15.98 10.34
N ASN A 26 -2.29 15.38 11.39
CA ASN A 26 -2.50 16.00 12.69
C ASN A 26 -3.34 17.30 12.67
N LEU A 27 -3.99 17.61 11.53
CA LEU A 27 -4.77 18.82 11.31
C LEU A 27 -6.27 18.54 11.20
N PHE A 28 -6.66 17.58 10.36
CA PHE A 28 -8.04 17.36 9.99
C PHE A 28 -8.62 16.15 10.71
N PRO A 29 -9.67 16.31 11.54
CA PRO A 29 -10.28 15.16 12.23
C PRO A 29 -10.92 14.21 11.21
N ILE A 30 -10.64 12.91 11.35
CA ILE A 30 -11.13 11.84 10.47
C ILE A 30 -11.96 10.82 11.27
N PRO A 31 -13.19 11.18 11.70
CA PRO A 31 -14.00 10.31 12.56
C PRO A 31 -14.43 8.99 11.91
N ASN A 32 -14.28 8.88 10.59
CA ASN A 32 -14.58 7.68 9.81
C ASN A 32 -13.30 7.00 9.29
N GLY A 33 -12.13 7.34 9.83
CA GLY A 33 -10.85 6.82 9.38
C GLY A 33 -10.41 7.34 8.00
N VAL A 34 -9.35 6.73 7.48
CA VAL A 34 -8.77 7.00 6.16
C VAL A 34 -8.32 5.70 5.50
N SER A 35 -8.31 5.66 4.17
CA SER A 35 -7.76 4.54 3.41
C SER A 35 -6.44 4.96 2.77
N TYR A 36 -5.37 4.20 3.01
CA TYR A 36 -4.14 4.33 2.25
C TYR A 36 -4.18 3.34 1.09
N ASN A 37 -4.35 3.85 -0.12
CA ASN A 37 -4.55 3.03 -1.31
C ASN A 37 -3.24 2.82 -2.06
N SER A 38 -2.86 1.55 -2.22
CA SER A 38 -1.75 1.12 -3.04
C SER A 38 -2.16 -0.08 -3.90
N TYR A 39 -1.54 -0.22 -5.06
CA TYR A 39 -1.94 -1.22 -6.06
C TYR A 39 -0.75 -2.05 -6.54
N PHE A 40 -0.91 -3.37 -6.51
CA PHE A 40 0.00 -4.32 -7.11
C PHE A 40 -0.47 -4.69 -8.52
N ILE A 41 0.45 -4.63 -9.48
CA ILE A 41 0.24 -5.05 -10.86
C ILE A 41 1.04 -6.33 -11.10
N ASP A 42 0.31 -7.41 -11.37
CA ASP A 42 0.85 -8.74 -11.63
C ASP A 42 0.98 -8.98 -13.15
N ASP A 43 2.14 -8.62 -13.70
CA ASP A 43 2.46 -8.83 -15.11
C ASP A 43 3.78 -9.60 -15.25
N GLU A 44 4.36 -9.70 -16.45
CA GLU A 44 5.72 -10.23 -16.66
C GLU A 44 6.74 -9.55 -15.74
N LYS A 45 6.55 -8.24 -15.51
CA LYS A 45 7.23 -7.48 -14.48
C LYS A 45 6.26 -7.06 -13.39
N THR A 46 6.66 -7.18 -12.14
CA THR A 46 5.86 -6.81 -10.98
C THR A 46 6.00 -5.32 -10.70
N CYS A 47 4.89 -4.67 -10.33
CA CYS A 47 4.91 -3.25 -10.03
C CYS A 47 4.00 -2.94 -8.85
N VAL A 48 4.40 -1.97 -8.04
CA VAL A 48 3.51 -1.32 -7.08
C VAL A 48 3.33 0.15 -7.44
N VAL A 49 2.10 0.64 -7.33
CA VAL A 49 1.75 2.06 -7.46
C VAL A 49 1.47 2.63 -6.08
N ASP A 50 2.28 3.62 -5.71
CA ASP A 50 2.38 4.27 -4.40
C ASP A 50 2.68 3.31 -3.26
N SER A 51 3.29 3.82 -2.19
CA SER A 51 3.44 3.09 -0.93
C SER A 51 2.42 3.61 0.08
N VAL A 52 2.59 3.25 1.34
CA VAL A 52 1.63 3.57 2.40
C VAL A 52 2.32 4.23 3.59
N ASP A 53 1.52 4.84 4.44
CA ASP A 53 1.93 5.34 5.75
C ASP A 53 2.46 4.19 6.65
N ALA A 54 3.34 4.53 7.59
CA ALA A 54 3.88 3.59 8.55
C ALA A 54 2.80 2.89 9.40
N GLU A 55 1.66 3.54 9.63
CA GLU A 55 0.56 3.01 10.46
C GLU A 55 0.03 1.67 9.94
N ILE A 56 -0.02 1.47 8.61
CA ILE A 56 -0.54 0.24 7.99
C ILE A 56 0.54 -0.64 7.35
N ARG A 57 1.81 -0.37 7.64
CA ARG A 57 2.95 -1.01 6.96
C ARG A 57 2.90 -2.54 6.99
N GLU A 58 2.48 -3.13 8.12
CA GLU A 58 2.54 -4.58 8.33
C GLU A 58 1.57 -5.30 7.41
N GLU A 59 0.33 -4.81 7.32
CA GLU A 59 -0.70 -5.36 6.43
C GLU A 59 -0.33 -5.18 4.96
N TYR A 60 0.21 -4.02 4.61
CA TYR A 60 0.72 -3.74 3.26
C TYR A 60 1.83 -4.73 2.84
N PHE A 61 2.84 -4.94 3.69
CA PHE A 61 3.93 -5.87 3.37
C PHE A 61 3.49 -7.33 3.37
N ASP A 62 2.56 -7.73 4.23
CA ASP A 62 1.96 -9.06 4.23
C ASP A 62 1.21 -9.33 2.91
N ASN A 63 0.47 -8.35 2.39
CA ASN A 63 -0.20 -8.43 1.09
C ASN A 63 0.78 -8.47 -0.07
N LEU A 64 1.77 -7.57 -0.07
CA LEU A 64 2.77 -7.47 -1.13
C LEU A 64 3.60 -8.76 -1.23
N THR A 65 4.11 -9.25 -0.11
CA THR A 65 4.90 -10.49 -0.06
C THR A 65 4.10 -11.69 -0.54
N HIS A 66 2.82 -11.77 -0.16
CA HIS A 66 1.92 -12.81 -0.61
C HIS A 66 1.72 -12.79 -2.14
N LEU A 67 1.47 -11.63 -2.72
CA LEU A 67 1.22 -11.48 -4.15
C LEU A 67 2.49 -11.61 -5.00
N LEU A 68 3.64 -11.18 -4.48
CA LEU A 68 4.93 -11.42 -5.12
C LEU A 68 5.21 -12.93 -5.25
N ASN A 69 4.76 -13.74 -4.29
CA ASN A 69 4.86 -15.21 -4.33
C ASN A 69 6.29 -15.70 -4.68
N GLY A 70 7.29 -15.06 -4.07
CA GLY A 70 8.72 -15.36 -4.30
C GLY A 70 9.35 -14.74 -5.54
N ARG A 71 8.61 -13.91 -6.30
CA ARG A 71 9.16 -13.04 -7.35
C ARG A 71 9.74 -11.77 -6.74
N ASP A 72 10.71 -11.18 -7.42
CA ASP A 72 11.21 -9.85 -7.07
C ASP A 72 10.19 -8.77 -7.46
N LEU A 73 10.28 -7.60 -6.81
CA LEU A 73 9.56 -6.40 -7.24
C LEU A 73 10.38 -5.63 -8.28
N ASP A 74 9.88 -5.50 -9.52
CA ASP A 74 10.62 -4.81 -10.59
C ASP A 74 10.50 -3.28 -10.52
N TYR A 75 9.32 -2.77 -10.15
CA TYR A 75 9.03 -1.34 -10.16
C TYR A 75 8.24 -0.86 -8.95
N ILE A 76 8.56 0.37 -8.54
CA ILE A 76 7.74 1.19 -7.65
C ILE A 76 7.46 2.48 -8.41
N ILE A 77 6.17 2.77 -8.65
CA ILE A 77 5.72 4.04 -9.21
C ILE A 77 5.27 4.90 -8.03
N VAL A 78 5.97 6.00 -7.79
CA VAL A 78 5.59 6.96 -6.75
C VAL A 78 4.98 8.19 -7.43
N ASN A 79 3.66 8.32 -7.35
CA ASN A 79 2.92 9.46 -7.88
C ASN A 79 3.09 10.69 -6.99
N HIS A 80 3.25 10.47 -5.69
CA HIS A 80 3.27 11.53 -4.69
C HIS A 80 4.24 11.24 -3.53
N MET A 81 4.88 12.29 -3.00
CA MET A 81 5.98 12.19 -2.03
C MET A 81 5.64 12.70 -0.61
N GLU A 82 4.38 13.03 -0.32
CA GLU A 82 3.91 13.18 1.05
C GLU A 82 4.06 11.84 1.81
N PRO A 83 4.39 11.88 3.12
CA PRO A 83 4.76 10.68 3.87
C PRO A 83 3.72 9.56 3.83
N ASP A 84 2.43 9.88 3.82
CA ASP A 84 1.35 8.90 3.77
C ASP A 84 1.32 8.05 2.49
N HIS A 85 2.08 8.46 1.46
CA HIS A 85 2.24 7.77 0.19
C HIS A 85 3.65 7.21 -0.06
N CYS A 86 4.67 7.72 0.65
CA CYS A 86 6.07 7.38 0.35
C CYS A 86 6.89 6.88 1.55
N GLN A 87 6.35 6.89 2.77
CA GLN A 87 7.13 6.62 3.99
C GLN A 87 7.67 5.19 4.05
N THR A 88 7.00 4.23 3.42
CA THR A 88 7.42 2.83 3.39
C THR A 88 8.26 2.43 2.17
N VAL A 89 8.54 3.34 1.23
CA VAL A 89 9.34 3.05 0.00
C VAL A 89 10.71 2.45 0.32
N LEU A 90 11.41 2.97 1.34
CA LEU A 90 12.74 2.47 1.73
C LEU A 90 12.72 1.10 2.40
N CYS A 91 11.54 0.61 2.80
CA CYS A 91 11.36 -0.72 3.40
C CYS A 91 11.05 -1.79 2.35
N ILE A 92 10.84 -1.41 1.08
CA ILE A 92 10.61 -2.33 -0.02
C ILE A 92 11.98 -2.76 -0.56
N GLY A 93 12.48 -3.90 -0.07
CA GLY A 93 13.79 -4.45 -0.42
C GLY A 93 14.16 -5.66 0.44
#